data_AF-A0A0V0SYY9-F1
#
_entry.id   AF-A0A0V0SYY9-F1
#
_cell.length_a   1.000
_cell.length_b   1.000
_cell.length_c   1.000
_cell.angle_alpha   90.00
_cell.angle_beta   90.00
_cell.angle_gamma   90.00
#
_symmetry.space_group_name_H-M   'P 1'
#
loop_
_entity.id
_entity.type
_entity.pdbx_description
1 polymer ?
#
loop_
_entity_poly.entity_id
_entity_poly.type
_entity_poly.pdbx_seq_one_letter_code
_entity_poly.pdbx_strand_id
1 'polypeptide(L)' 'MAPKKRKYDAEYIKYGFVAIEKNGVEVPQFVVCLDTLSNDALRPTRLKRHLHNRHP' A
#
# COMPACT_ATOMS: atom_id res chain seq x y z
N MET A 1 -13.27 16.86 -9.48
CA MET A 1 -11.82 16.55 -9.37
C MET A 1 -11.66 15.04 -9.47
N ALA A 2 -11.07 14.52 -10.56
CA ALA A 2 -10.83 13.08 -10.66
C ALA A 2 -9.93 12.63 -9.49
N PRO A 3 -10.25 11.53 -8.79
CA PRO A 3 -9.37 11.03 -7.75
C PRO A 3 -8.02 10.72 -8.39
N LYS A 4 -6.97 11.42 -7.96
CA LYS A 4 -5.58 11.10 -8.31
C LYS A 4 -5.32 9.69 -7.78
N LYS A 5 -5.58 8.66 -8.60
CA LYS A 5 -5.15 7.29 -8.35
C LYS A 5 -3.64 7.38 -8.22
N ARG A 6 -3.12 7.14 -7.01
CA ARG A 6 -1.68 7.03 -6.84
C ARG A 6 -1.29 5.71 -7.47
N LYS A 7 -0.44 5.78 -8.49
CA LYS A 7 0.22 4.60 -9.03
C LYS A 7 1.26 4.12 -8.02
N TYR A 8 1.54 2.83 -8.05
CA TYR A 8 2.64 2.28 -7.28
C TYR A 8 3.96 2.90 -7.73
N ASP A 9 4.82 3.18 -6.76
CA ASP A 9 6.19 3.61 -6.97
C ASP A 9 7.11 2.51 -6.46
N ALA A 10 8.12 2.12 -7.23
CA ALA A 10 9.04 1.05 -6.85
C ALA A 10 9.77 1.35 -5.54
N GLU A 11 9.96 2.63 -5.21
CA GLU A 11 10.53 3.05 -3.92
C GLU A 11 9.71 2.57 -2.72
N TYR A 12 8.44 2.23 -2.90
CA TYR A 12 7.59 1.76 -1.83
C TYR A 12 7.94 0.38 -1.29
N ILE A 13 8.74 -0.39 -2.02
CA ILE A 13 9.22 -1.69 -1.56
C ILE A 13 10.01 -1.60 -0.24
N LYS A 14 10.64 -0.44 0.04
CA LYS A 14 11.34 -0.17 1.31
C LYS A 14 10.45 -0.17 2.54
N TYR A 15 9.14 -0.04 2.34
CA TYR A 15 8.13 -0.14 3.39
C TYR A 15 7.47 -1.52 3.45
N GLY A 16 7.98 -2.52 2.72
CA GLY A 16 7.51 -3.90 2.81
C GLY A 16 6.14 -4.15 2.21
N PHE A 17 5.75 -3.40 1.16
CA PHE A 17 4.50 -3.64 0.43
C PHE A 17 4.69 -3.54 -1.09
N VAL A 18 3.82 -4.25 -1.81
CA VAL A 18 3.75 -4.31 -3.27
C VAL A 18 2.38 -3.86 -3.73
N ALA A 19 2.24 -3.37 -4.96
CA ALA A 19 0.92 -3.21 -5.54
C ALA A 19 0.48 -4.51 -6.21
N ILE A 20 -0.75 -4.90 -5.94
CA ILE A 20 -1.42 -6.01 -6.62
C ILE A 20 -2.64 -5.47 -7.36
N GLU A 21 -3.02 -6.12 -8.44
CA GLU A 21 -4.27 -5.83 -9.12
C GLU A 21 -5.40 -6.61 -8.46
N LYS A 22 -6.43 -5.91 -7.97
CA LYS A 22 -7.66 -6.51 -7.45
C LYS A 22 -8.84 -5.89 -8.20
N ASN A 23 -9.56 -6.70 -8.98
CA ASN A 23 -10.67 -6.26 -9.84
C ASN A 23 -10.28 -5.12 -10.82
N GLY A 24 -9.10 -5.20 -11.45
CA GLY A 24 -8.62 -4.16 -12.36
C GLY A 24 -8.20 -2.85 -11.68
N VAL A 25 -8.03 -2.86 -10.36
CA VAL A 25 -7.57 -1.71 -9.57
C VAL A 25 -6.32 -2.08 -8.79
N GLU A 26 -5.27 -1.27 -8.93
CA GLU A 26 -4.05 -1.39 -8.13
C GLU A 26 -4.33 -1.06 -6.65
N VAL A 27 -4.13 -2.06 -5.80
CA VAL A 27 -4.23 -1.94 -4.34
C VAL A 27 -2.90 -2.33 -3.70
N PRO A 28 -2.41 -1.58 -2.70
CA PRO A 28 -1.23 -1.98 -1.94
C PRO A 28 -1.51 -3.23 -1.09
N GLN A 29 -0.60 -4.20 -1.11
CA GLN A 29 -0.57 -5.37 -0.25
C GLN A 29 0.76 -5.45 0.50
N PHE A 30 0.71 -5.65 1.82
CA PHE A 30 1.89 -5.89 2.62
C PHE A 30 2.48 -7.27 2.30
N VAL A 31 3.80 -7.34 2.08
CA VAL A 31 4.49 -8.61 1.79
C VAL A 31 4.55 -9.50 3.05
N VAL A 32 4.57 -8.89 4.24
CA VAL A 32 4.76 -9.61 5.51
C VAL A 32 3.45 -10.22 6.04
N CYS A 33 2.34 -9.48 6.00
CA CYS A 33 1.04 -9.92 6.50
C CYS A 33 0.05 -10.35 5.40
N LEU A 34 0.36 -10.10 4.12
CA LEU A 34 -0.56 -10.26 2.99
C LEU A 34 -1.83 -9.40 3.09
N ASP A 35 -1.88 -8.46 4.03
CA ASP A 35 -2.97 -7.51 4.22
C ASP A 35 -3.03 -6.52 3.04
N THR A 36 -4.18 -6.47 2.39
CA THR A 36 -4.46 -5.51 1.32
C THR A 36 -5.10 -4.25 1.89
N LEU A 37 -4.57 -3.09 1.55
CA LEU A 37 -5.13 -1.79 1.93
C LEU A 37 -5.76 -1.08 0.73
N SER A 38 -6.66 -0.13 1.00
CA SER A 38 -7.23 0.72 -0.04
C SER A 38 -6.15 1.59 -0.72
N ASN A 39 -6.42 2.09 -1.94
CA ASN A 39 -5.49 2.94 -2.69
C ASN A 39 -5.03 4.21 -1.91
N ASP A 40 -5.90 4.78 -1.05
CA ASP A 40 -5.51 5.89 -0.16
C ASP A 40 -4.38 5.52 0.82
N ALA A 41 -4.25 4.24 1.13
CA ALA A 41 -3.18 3.73 1.97
C ALA A 41 -1.84 3.62 1.26
N LEU A 42 -1.74 3.92 -0.04
CA LEU A 42 -0.44 4.19 -0.70
C LEU A 42 0.25 5.45 -0.12
N ARG A 43 -0.39 6.18 0.79
CA ARG A 43 0.27 7.22 1.59
C ARG A 43 1.33 6.60 2.51
N PRO A 44 2.62 7.00 2.38
CA PRO A 44 3.70 6.45 3.21
C PRO A 44 3.42 6.49 4.71
N THR A 45 2.69 7.52 5.17
CA THR A 45 2.30 7.68 6.58
C THR A 45 1.37 6.57 7.09
N ARG A 46 0.42 6.11 6.25
CA ARG A 46 -0.49 5.00 6.59
C ARG A 46 0.26 3.67 6.65
N LEU A 47 1.24 3.51 5.76
CA LEU A 47 2.07 2.32 5.64
C LEU A 47 3.02 2.17 6.82
N LYS A 48 3.74 3.24 7.16
CA LYS A 48 4.57 3.30 8.37
C LYS A 48 3.76 2.99 9.63
N ARG A 49 2.54 3.54 9.74
CA ARG A 49 1.66 3.27 10.89
C ARG A 49 1.21 1.81 10.94
N HIS A 50 0.89 1.20 9.80
CA HIS A 50 0.52 -0.22 9.77
C HIS A 50 1.68 -1.09 10.23
N LEU A 51 2.90 -0.86 9.71
CA LEU A 51 4.11 -1.54 10.17
C LEU A 51 4.27 -1.42 11.69
N HIS A 52 4.27 -0.20 12.22
CA HIS A 52 4.47 0.03 13.66
C HIS A 52 3.40 -0.64 14.54
N ASN A 53 2.15 -0.74 14.07
CA ASN A 53 1.04 -1.29 14.88
C ASN A 53 0.84 -2.79 14.72
N ARG A 54 1.12 -3.36 13.54
CA ARG A 54 0.87 -4.77 13.22
C ARG A 54 2.13 -5.62 13.24
N HIS A 55 3.29 -5.00 13.08
CA HIS A 55 4.61 -5.63 13.05
C HIS A 55 5.57 -4.90 14.01
N PRO A 56 5.33 -4.97 15.34
CA PRO A 56 6.24 -4.43 16.33
C PRO A 56 7.61 -5.11 16.32
#